data_AF-A0A8S9FLN4-F1
#
_entry.id   AF-A0A8S9FLN4-F1
#
_cell.length_a   1.000
_cell.length_b   1.000
_cell.length_c   1.000
_cell.angle_alpha   90.00
_cell.angle_beta   90.00
_cell.angle_gamma   90.00
#
_symmetry.space_group_name_H-M   'P 1'
#
loop_
_entity.id
_entity.type
_entity.pdbx_description
1 polymer ?
#
loop_
_entity_poly.entity_id
_entity_poly.type
_entity_poly.pdbx_seq_one_letter_code
_entity_poly.pdbx_strand_id
1 'polypeptide(L)'
;MQQYYRVGKLDDCTKKFSDLFDCLSLKTKTASEAEILKVLTKLQKIMEEQEQAEAAKHIWIMRTREEASCHWNETFGHLDDPNY
;
A
#
# COMPACT_ATOMS: atom_id res chain seq x y z
N MET A 1 -48.77 -0.06 7.53
CA MET A 1 -48.61 1.34 7.99
C MET A 1 -47.94 2.12 6.89
N GLN A 2 -48.67 2.95 6.15
CA GLN A 2 -48.14 3.75 5.04
C GLN A 2 -47.67 5.11 5.56
N GLN A 3 -46.37 5.42 5.43
CA GLN A 3 -45.81 6.71 5.83
C GLN A 3 -45.71 7.61 4.60
N TYR A 4 -46.37 8.76 4.66
CA TYR A 4 -46.36 9.78 3.61
C TYR A 4 -45.38 10.89 3.99
N TYR A 5 -44.23 10.97 3.31
CA TYR A 5 -43.38 12.16 3.34
C TYR A 5 -43.32 12.77 1.94
N ARG A 6 -43.78 14.01 1.83
CA ARG A 6 -44.06 14.67 0.55
C ARG A 6 -42.80 15.12 -0.18
N VAL A 7 -41.79 15.63 0.53
CA VAL A 7 -40.43 15.92 0.01
C VAL A 7 -39.48 16.03 1.22
N GLY A 8 -38.36 15.31 1.20
CA GLY A 8 -37.30 15.35 2.22
C GLY A 8 -36.57 14.00 2.32
N LYS A 9 -35.25 14.00 2.55
CA LYS A 9 -34.54 12.76 2.92
C LYS A 9 -34.91 12.40 4.35
N LEU A 10 -35.42 11.19 4.57
CA LEU A 10 -35.60 10.63 5.90
C LEU A 10 -34.20 10.49 6.53
N ASP A 11 -33.92 11.23 7.58
CA ASP A 11 -32.66 11.11 8.31
C ASP A 11 -32.78 9.92 9.26
N ASP A 12 -32.28 8.75 8.82
CA ASP A 12 -32.48 7.48 9.54
C ASP A 12 -31.61 7.35 10.81
N CYS A 13 -30.94 8.43 11.24
CA CYS A 13 -30.00 8.46 12.39
C CYS A 13 -28.88 7.40 12.35
N THR A 14 -28.77 6.61 11.28
CA THR A 14 -27.84 5.48 11.13
C THR A 14 -26.39 5.91 11.25
N LYS A 15 -26.05 7.08 10.68
CA LYS A 15 -24.73 7.70 10.84
C LYS A 15 -24.42 8.09 12.29
N LYS A 16 -25.41 8.59 13.03
CA LYS A 16 -25.20 8.95 14.45
C LYS A 16 -25.01 7.71 15.33
N PHE A 17 -25.68 6.60 14.99
CA PHE A 17 -25.48 5.33 15.65
C PHE A 17 -24.10 4.73 15.35
N SER A 18 -23.59 4.83 14.11
CA SER A 18 -22.21 4.40 13.81
C SER A 18 -21.19 5.25 14.55
N ASP A 19 -21.34 6.57 14.56
CA ASP A 19 -20.43 7.48 15.27
C ASP A 19 -20.36 7.16 16.78
N LEU A 20 -21.50 6.81 17.40
CA LEU A 20 -21.57 6.41 18.80
C LEU A 20 -20.89 5.06 19.04
N PHE A 21 -21.11 4.08 18.17
CA PHE A 21 -20.47 2.76 18.25
C PHE A 21 -18.96 2.85 18.08
N ASP A 22 -18.49 3.66 17.12
CA ASP A 22 -17.06 3.93 16.92
C ASP A 22 -16.44 4.57 18.16
N CYS A 23 -17.09 5.57 18.75
CA CYS A 23 -16.63 6.22 19.97
C CYS A 23 -16.56 5.26 21.17
N LEU A 24 -17.58 4.40 21.33
CA LEU A 24 -17.58 3.37 22.36
C LEU A 24 -16.45 2.37 22.12
N SER A 25 -16.26 1.90 20.89
CA SER A 25 -15.18 0.97 20.52
C SER A 25 -13.80 1.54 20.81
N LEU A 26 -13.60 2.84 20.58
CA LEU A 26 -12.35 3.53 20.90
C LEU A 26 -12.12 3.64 22.42
N LYS A 27 -13.17 3.79 23.22
CA LYS A 27 -13.08 3.80 24.68
C LYS A 27 -12.96 2.41 25.30
N THR A 28 -13.46 1.36 24.64
CA THR A 28 -13.49 -0.01 25.18
C THR A 28 -12.40 -0.92 24.62
N LYS A 29 -11.58 -0.45 23.66
CA LYS A 29 -10.41 -1.21 23.20
C LYS A 29 -9.52 -1.51 24.40
N THR A 30 -9.47 -2.79 24.74
CA THR A 30 -8.60 -3.29 25.80
C THR A 30 -7.14 -3.11 25.38
N ALA A 31 -6.23 -2.89 26.32
CA ALA A 31 -4.81 -2.70 26.02
C ALA A 31 -4.24 -3.83 25.15
N SER A 32 -4.75 -5.05 25.33
CA SER A 32 -4.45 -6.23 24.50
C SER A 32 -4.82 -6.06 23.02
N GLU A 33 -5.97 -5.50 22.69
CA GLU A 33 -6.39 -5.29 21.29
C GLU A 33 -5.59 -4.17 20.62
N ALA A 34 -5.20 -3.14 21.37
CA ALA A 34 -4.31 -2.11 20.87
C ALA A 34 -2.91 -2.67 20.56
N GLU A 35 -2.38 -3.54 21.42
CA GLU A 35 -1.13 -4.25 21.16
C GLU A 35 -1.26 -5.23 19.97
N ILE A 36 -2.35 -5.98 19.87
CA ILE A 36 -2.63 -6.84 18.71
C ILE A 36 -2.65 -6.02 17.41
N LEU A 37 -3.30 -4.85 17.40
CA LEU A 37 -3.34 -3.98 16.22
C LEU A 37 -1.96 -3.40 15.88
N LYS A 38 -1.14 -3.07 16.88
CA LYS A 38 0.26 -2.67 16.67
C LYS A 38 1.10 -3.80 16.06
N VAL A 39 0.89 -5.04 16.51
CA VAL A 39 1.58 -6.21 15.95
C VAL A 39 1.18 -6.43 14.49
N LEU A 40 -0.12 -6.36 14.17
CA LEU A 40 -0.62 -6.51 12.79
C LEU A 40 -0.08 -5.44 11.84
N THR A 41 -0.10 -4.17 12.27
CA THR A 41 0.43 -3.06 11.46
C THR A 41 1.95 -3.15 11.27
N LYS A 42 2.69 -3.65 12.27
CA LYS A 42 4.12 -3.90 12.15
C LYS A 42 4.43 -5.04 11.17
N LEU A 43 3.67 -6.14 11.22
CA LEU A 43 3.81 -7.25 10.28
C LEU A 43 3.58 -6.81 8.83
N GLN A 44 2.57 -5.97 8.61
CA GLN A 44 2.27 -5.46 7.27
C GLN A 44 3.42 -4.64 6.69
N LYS A 45 4.06 -3.78 7.50
CA LYS A 45 5.25 -3.03 7.07
C LYS A 45 6.44 -3.94 6.74
N ILE A 46 6.69 -4.95 7.57
CA ILE A 46 7.78 -5.91 7.32
C ILE A 46 7.56 -6.63 5.99
N MET A 47 6.32 -7.05 5.70
CA MET A 47 5.99 -7.70 4.44
C MET A 47 6.23 -6.78 3.25
N GLU A 48 5.81 -5.52 3.33
CA GLU A 48 5.99 -4.53 2.26
C GLU A 48 7.47 -4.22 2.02
N GLU A 49 8.29 -4.09 3.07
CA GLU A 49 9.74 -3.92 2.96
C GLU A 49 10.43 -5.14 2.33
N GLN A 50 9.99 -6.35 2.66
CA GLN A 50 10.51 -7.58 2.04
C GLN A 50 10.14 -7.65 0.55
N GLU A 51 8.90 -7.34 0.20
CA GLU A 51 8.44 -7.34 -1.19
C GLU A 51 9.21 -6.30 -2.04
N GLN A 52 9.45 -5.10 -1.50
CA GLN A 52 10.29 -4.10 -2.17
C GLN A 52 11.75 -4.56 -2.30
N ALA A 53 12.31 -5.20 -1.28
CA ALA A 53 13.66 -5.75 -1.33
C ALA A 53 13.78 -6.91 -2.33
N GLU A 54 12.76 -7.75 -2.45
CA GLU A 54 12.69 -8.82 -3.45
C GLU A 54 12.54 -8.27 -4.87
N ALA A 55 11.71 -7.24 -5.07
CA ALA A 55 11.61 -6.53 -6.34
C ALA A 55 12.95 -5.93 -6.76
N ALA A 56 13.72 -5.38 -5.80
CA ALA A 56 15.08 -4.88 -6.05
C ALA A 56 16.11 -5.99 -6.31
N LYS A 57 15.88 -7.21 -5.82
CA LYS A 57 16.75 -8.39 -6.02
C LYS A 57 16.53 -9.11 -7.35
N HIS A 58 15.58 -8.69 -8.18
CA HIS A 58 15.37 -9.35 -9.47
C HIS A 58 16.64 -9.26 -10.33
N ILE A 59 17.15 -10.41 -10.78
CA ILE A 59 18.42 -10.55 -11.54
C ILE A 59 18.44 -9.67 -12.80
N TRP A 60 17.25 -9.37 -13.34
CA TRP A 60 17.08 -8.52 -14.50
C TRP A 60 16.53 -7.15 -14.12
N ILE A 61 17.29 -6.11 -14.43
CA ILE A 61 16.84 -4.71 -14.33
C ILE A 61 16.35 -4.31 -15.71
N MET A 62 15.07 -3.95 -15.83
CA MET A 62 14.54 -3.39 -17.06
C MET A 62 15.13 -1.99 -17.24
N ARG A 63 15.95 -1.81 -18.28
CA ARG A 63 16.56 -0.52 -18.65
C ARG A 63 15.79 0.11 -19.81
N THR A 64 15.76 1.43 -19.86
CA THR A 64 15.35 2.16 -21.07
C THR A 64 16.35 1.94 -22.20
N ARG A 65 15.96 2.26 -23.45
CA ARG A 65 16.83 2.07 -24.62
C ARG A 65 18.16 2.80 -24.45
N GLU A 66 18.10 4.02 -23.93
CA GLU A 66 19.24 4.90 -23.73
C GLU A 66 20.18 4.34 -22.65
N GLU A 67 19.63 3.94 -21.49
CA GLU A 67 20.39 3.33 -20.40
C GLU A 67 21.04 1.99 -20.79
N ALA A 68 20.33 1.17 -21.57
CA ALA A 68 20.86 -0.09 -22.08
C ALA A 68 22.03 0.16 -23.05
N SER A 69 21.92 1.17 -23.93
CA SER A 69 22.97 1.54 -24.87
C SER A 69 24.23 2.07 -24.16
N CYS A 70 24.06 2.93 -23.16
CA CYS A 70 25.19 3.45 -22.37
C CYS A 70 25.90 2.31 -21.63
N HIS A 71 25.14 1.46 -20.94
CA HIS A 71 25.71 0.33 -20.20
C HIS A 71 26.41 -0.69 -21.11
N TRP A 72 25.85 -0.96 -22.29
CA TRP A 72 26.48 -1.83 -23.28
C TRP A 72 27.81 -1.25 -23.76
N ASN A 73 27.86 0.04 -24.09
CA ASN A 73 29.08 0.69 -24.55
C ASN A 73 30.16 0.72 -23.45
N GLU A 74 29.78 0.95 -22.19
CA GLU A 74 30.72 0.86 -21.06
C GLU A 74 31.27 -0.55 -20.87
N THR A 75 30.41 -1.57 -20.96
CA THR A 75 30.79 -2.96 -20.66
C THR A 75 31.51 -3.62 -21.82
N PHE A 76 31.10 -3.34 -23.06
CA PHE A 76 31.48 -4.08 -24.27
C PHE A 76 31.98 -3.18 -25.40
N GLY A 77 32.01 -1.85 -25.25
CA GLY A 77 32.45 -0.95 -26.33
C GLY A 77 33.91 -1.16 -26.77
N HIS A 78 34.71 -1.79 -25.92
CA HIS A 78 36.06 -2.23 -26.26
C HIS A 78 36.11 -3.38 -27.28
N LEU A 79 35.00 -4.12 -27.47
CA LEU A 79 34.91 -5.21 -28.46
C LEU A 79 34.66 -4.70 -29.88
N ASP A 80 34.18 -3.47 -30.02
CA ASP A 80 33.93 -2.82 -31.31
C ASP A 80 35.19 -2.10 -31.85
N ASP A 81 36.30 -2.10 -31.09
CA ASP A 81 37.57 -1.53 -31.54
C ASP A 81 38.34 -2.57 -32.38
N PRO A 82 38.53 -2.37 -33.69
CA PRO A 82 39.17 -3.35 -34.57
C PRO A 82 40.68 -3.51 -34.36
N ASN A 83 41.26 -2.84 -33.35
CA ASN A 83 42.69 -2.87 -33.02
C ASN A 83 43.02 -3.57 -31.69
N TYR A 84 42.13 -4.42 -31.16
CA TYR A 84 42.44 -5.36 -30.08
C TYR A 84 42.43 -6.82 -30.58
#